data_AF-A0A534K8R7-F1
#
_entry.id   AF-A0A534K8R7-F1
#
_cell.length_a   1.000
_cell.length_b   1.000
_cell.length_c   1.000
_cell.angle_alpha   90.00
_cell.angle_beta   90.00
_cell.angle_gamma   90.00
#
_symmetry.space_group_name_H-M   'P 1'
#
loop_
_entity.id
_entity.type
_entity.pdbx_description
1 polymer ?
#
loop_
_entity_poly.entity_id
_entity_poly.type
_entity_poly.pdbx_seq_one_letter_code
_entity_poly.pdbx_strand_id
1 'polypeptide(L)'
;ASTTLKKLGWNNSHLIHGDVPQEVGKLKREPGQDIVIHGSPGLVRSLMPRGLIDEYRLLVYPIILGKGKRLFDEGTAANLQLAESQAFDTGVVKLIYRPADKSPDAARARPTPPKRARGETPRHAVDPRDYADVGR
;
A
#
# COMPACT_ATOMS: atom_id res chain seq x y z
N ALA A 1 2.92 18.12 -6.05
CA ALA A 1 1.97 18.97 -5.29
C ALA A 1 2.62 19.40 -3.98
N SER A 2 2.37 20.63 -3.52
CA SER A 2 2.82 21.13 -2.20
C SER A 2 1.83 22.17 -1.68
N THR A 3 1.66 22.23 -0.36
CA THR A 3 0.84 23.23 0.34
C THR A 3 1.64 24.47 0.77
N THR A 4 2.97 24.40 0.76
CA THR A 4 3.87 25.45 1.29
C THR A 4 4.80 26.05 0.24
N LEU A 5 5.12 25.30 -0.82
CA LEU A 5 6.03 25.76 -1.86
C LEU A 5 5.33 26.81 -2.75
N LYS A 6 6.01 27.93 -3.01
CA LYS A 6 5.47 29.05 -3.84
C LYS A 6 6.19 29.24 -5.19
N LYS A 7 7.39 28.66 -5.35
CA LYS A 7 8.20 28.74 -6.57
C LYS A 7 8.91 27.40 -6.79
N LEU A 8 9.12 27.06 -8.05
CA LEU A 8 9.90 25.88 -8.46
C LEU A 8 11.30 26.33 -8.88
N GLY A 9 12.31 25.55 -8.52
CA GLY A 9 13.71 25.80 -8.87
C GLY A 9 14.27 24.86 -9.95
N TRP A 10 13.47 23.92 -10.46
CA TRP A 10 13.88 22.94 -11.46
C TRP A 10 13.04 23.06 -12.73
N ASN A 11 13.69 22.85 -13.87
CA ASN A 11 13.04 22.78 -15.18
C ASN A 11 12.10 21.57 -15.28
N ASN A 12 11.13 21.63 -16.18
CA ASN A 12 10.11 20.58 -16.41
C ASN A 12 9.32 20.18 -15.15
N SER A 13 9.23 21.07 -14.17
CA SER A 13 8.46 20.88 -12.94
C SER A 13 7.14 21.64 -13.00
N HIS A 14 6.05 21.01 -12.57
CA HIS A 14 4.72 21.62 -12.48
C HIS A 14 4.19 21.56 -11.04
N LEU A 15 3.79 22.71 -10.50
CA LEU A 15 3.32 22.82 -9.13
C LEU A 15 1.79 22.66 -9.09
N ILE A 16 1.35 21.45 -8.81
CA ILE A 16 -0.06 21.15 -8.56
C ILE A 16 -0.48 21.77 -7.21
N HIS A 17 -1.46 22.67 -7.26
CA HIS A 17 -2.22 23.23 -6.15
C HIS A 17 -3.65 22.64 -6.16
N GLY A 18 -4.30 22.52 -4.99
CA GLY A 18 -5.70 22.05 -4.90
C GLY A 18 -5.87 20.53 -4.86
N ASP A 19 -6.93 20.01 -5.51
CA ASP A 19 -7.28 18.58 -5.54
C ASP A 19 -6.28 17.81 -6.41
N VAL A 20 -5.24 17.27 -5.76
CA VAL A 20 -4.17 16.51 -6.43
C VAL A 20 -4.71 15.30 -7.20
N PRO A 21 -5.65 14.48 -6.67
CA PRO A 21 -6.25 13.42 -7.47
C PRO A 21 -7.00 13.88 -8.73
N GLN A 22 -7.66 15.04 -8.72
CA GLN A 22 -8.30 15.59 -9.93
C GLN A 22 -7.25 15.89 -11.01
N GLU A 23 -6.16 16.55 -10.66
CA GLU A 23 -5.10 16.88 -11.62
C GLU A 23 -4.35 15.62 -12.11
N VAL A 24 -4.08 14.65 -11.22
CA VAL A 24 -3.54 13.34 -11.64
C VAL A 24 -4.53 12.61 -12.58
N GLY A 25 -5.83 12.70 -12.32
CA GLY A 25 -6.87 12.15 -13.19
C GLY A 25 -7.00 12.85 -14.54
N LYS A 26 -6.58 14.12 -14.67
CA LYS A 26 -6.41 14.79 -15.98
C LYS A 26 -5.15 14.27 -16.68
N LEU A 27 -4.01 14.31 -16.00
CA LEU A 27 -2.71 13.92 -16.54
C LEU A 27 -2.70 12.47 -17.06
N LYS A 28 -3.38 11.55 -16.37
CA LYS A 28 -3.55 10.14 -16.83
C LYS A 28 -4.36 9.97 -18.12
N ARG A 29 -5.06 11.00 -18.60
CA ARG A 29 -5.81 10.99 -19.87
C ARG A 29 -5.07 11.70 -21.00
N GLU A 30 -3.98 12.40 -20.69
CA GLU A 30 -3.12 13.03 -21.69
C GLU A 30 -2.18 11.97 -22.30
N PRO A 31 -1.80 12.09 -23.58
CA PRO A 31 -0.83 11.19 -24.19
C PRO A 31 0.54 11.35 -23.54
N GLY A 32 1.13 10.25 -23.07
CA GLY A 32 2.39 10.30 -22.32
C GLY A 32 2.93 8.93 -21.92
N GLN A 33 3.88 8.94 -20.99
CA GLN A 33 4.49 7.76 -20.37
C GLN A 33 3.98 7.58 -18.92
N ASP A 34 4.47 6.57 -18.22
CA ASP A 34 4.14 6.26 -16.82
C ASP A 34 4.30 7.47 -15.87
N ILE A 35 3.31 7.66 -14.98
CA ILE A 35 3.35 8.65 -13.91
C ILE A 35 3.82 7.96 -12.61
N VAL A 36 5.09 8.13 -12.26
CA VAL A 36 5.74 7.40 -11.15
C VAL A 36 5.70 8.19 -9.83
N ILE A 37 5.36 7.51 -8.72
CA ILE A 37 5.33 8.08 -7.37
C ILE A 37 6.51 7.54 -6.55
N HIS A 38 7.60 8.30 -6.43
CA HIS A 38 8.83 7.90 -5.72
C HIS A 38 8.78 7.97 -4.18
N GLY A 39 7.58 7.94 -3.57
CA GLY A 39 7.45 7.80 -2.11
C GLY A 39 6.83 8.98 -1.37
N SER A 40 5.59 9.35 -1.71
CA SER A 40 4.70 10.00 -0.74
C SER A 40 3.58 9.03 -0.35
N PRO A 41 3.65 8.39 0.83
CA PRO A 41 2.54 7.63 1.40
C PRO A 41 1.23 8.41 1.43
N GLY A 42 1.27 9.72 1.70
CA GLY A 42 0.09 10.58 1.67
C GLY A 42 -0.51 10.74 0.28
N LEU A 43 0.31 10.79 -0.78
CA LEU A 43 -0.16 10.84 -2.16
C LEU A 43 -0.78 9.51 -2.60
N VAL A 44 -0.16 8.38 -2.24
CA VAL A 44 -0.73 7.05 -2.55
C VAL A 44 -2.11 6.90 -1.90
N ARG A 45 -2.27 7.34 -0.64
CA ARG A 45 -3.56 7.31 0.08
C ARG A 45 -4.63 8.26 -0.48
N SER A 46 -4.26 9.37 -1.11
CA SER A 46 -5.25 10.26 -1.72
C SER A 46 -5.70 9.79 -3.11
N LEU A 47 -4.84 9.06 -3.82
CA LEU A 47 -5.10 8.52 -5.16
C LEU A 47 -5.79 7.15 -5.15
N MET A 48 -5.43 6.28 -4.20
CA MET A 48 -5.93 4.90 -4.12
C MET A 48 -7.46 4.79 -4.00
N PRO A 49 -8.15 5.52 -3.09
CA PRO A 49 -9.61 5.44 -2.98
C PRO A 49 -10.37 5.93 -4.23
N ARG A 50 -9.69 6.66 -5.12
CA ARG A 50 -10.23 7.16 -6.39
C ARG A 50 -9.84 6.28 -7.59
N GLY A 51 -9.24 5.09 -7.37
CA GLY A 51 -8.87 4.15 -8.43
C GLY A 51 -7.76 4.62 -9.37
N LEU A 52 -6.96 5.60 -8.93
CA LEU A 52 -5.97 6.28 -9.79
C LEU A 52 -4.58 5.63 -9.79
N ILE A 53 -4.33 4.63 -8.93
CA ILE A 53 -3.13 3.80 -8.99
C ILE A 53 -3.42 2.55 -9.82
N ASP A 54 -2.62 2.25 -10.84
CA ASP A 54 -2.76 1.03 -11.65
C ASP A 54 -1.72 -0.05 -11.29
N GLU A 55 -0.60 0.35 -10.68
CA GLU A 55 0.48 -0.57 -10.28
C GLU A 55 1.14 -0.12 -8.96
N TYR A 56 1.42 -1.09 -8.09
CA TYR A 56 2.15 -0.91 -6.84
C TYR A 56 3.47 -1.68 -6.93
N ARG A 57 4.59 -0.96 -6.95
CA ARG A 57 5.94 -1.54 -6.84
C ARG A 57 6.37 -1.43 -5.38
N LEU A 58 6.26 -2.54 -4.64
CA LEU A 58 6.56 -2.62 -3.22
C LEU A 58 7.93 -3.28 -3.01
N LEU A 59 8.80 -2.64 -2.24
CA LEU A 59 10.04 -3.25 -1.74
C LEU A 59 9.83 -3.62 -0.26
N VAL A 60 9.88 -4.90 0.04
CA VAL A 60 9.81 -5.44 1.40
C VAL A 60 11.24 -5.63 1.89
N TYR A 61 11.61 -4.91 2.95
CA TYR A 61 12.93 -5.01 3.58
C TYR A 61 12.88 -5.97 4.78
N PRO A 62 13.94 -6.76 5.05
CA PRO A 62 13.97 -7.74 6.14
C PRO A 62 14.23 -7.06 7.51
N ILE A 63 13.31 -6.17 7.93
CA ILE A 63 13.40 -5.43 9.20
C ILE A 63 12.02 -5.24 9.83
N ILE A 64 11.94 -5.40 11.16
CA ILE A 64 10.76 -5.10 11.96
C ILE A 64 10.93 -3.72 12.60
N LEU A 65 10.25 -2.70 12.05
CA LEU A 65 10.42 -1.31 12.49
C LEU A 65 9.60 -0.93 13.74
N GLY A 66 8.53 -1.69 14.05
CA GLY A 66 7.62 -1.45 15.17
C GLY A 66 6.69 -0.24 15.03
N LYS A 67 7.23 0.95 14.71
CA LYS A 67 6.48 2.21 14.55
C LYS A 67 6.97 3.04 13.36
N GLY A 68 6.08 3.78 12.72
CA GLY A 68 6.43 4.66 11.59
C GLY A 68 5.23 5.10 10.75
N LYS A 69 5.49 5.82 9.65
CA LYS A 69 4.48 6.16 8.63
C LYS A 69 4.17 4.91 7.80
N ARG A 70 2.89 4.61 7.55
CA ARG A 70 2.43 3.25 7.24
C ARG A 70 2.10 2.87 5.80
N LEU A 71 2.11 3.78 4.83
CA LEU A 71 1.60 3.58 3.45
C LEU A 71 0.10 3.22 3.39
N PHE A 72 -0.30 2.04 3.85
CA PHE A 72 -1.69 1.63 4.04
C PHE A 72 -2.07 1.86 5.51
N ASP A 73 -3.06 2.73 5.75
CA ASP A 73 -3.55 3.03 7.11
C ASP A 73 -4.82 2.22 7.42
N GLU A 74 -5.30 2.31 8.66
CA GLU A 74 -6.55 1.69 9.08
C GLU A 74 -7.73 2.08 8.16
N GLY A 75 -8.58 1.09 7.82
CA GLY A 75 -9.65 1.26 6.84
C GLY A 75 -9.21 1.21 5.37
N THR A 76 -7.91 1.19 5.06
CA THR A 76 -7.42 0.99 3.68
C THR A 76 -7.66 -0.45 3.24
N ALA A 77 -8.44 -0.64 2.17
CA ALA A 77 -8.70 -1.95 1.59
C ALA A 77 -8.63 -1.89 0.06
N ALA A 78 -7.91 -2.84 -0.54
CA ALA A 78 -7.86 -3.06 -1.98
C ALA A 78 -7.62 -4.54 -2.26
N ASN A 79 -8.27 -5.09 -3.28
CA ASN A 79 -7.93 -6.41 -3.80
C ASN A 79 -6.81 -6.22 -4.82
N LEU A 80 -5.70 -6.94 -4.66
CA LEU A 80 -4.51 -6.82 -5.50
C LEU A 80 -4.18 -8.17 -6.14
N GLN A 81 -3.84 -8.15 -7.43
CA GLN A 81 -3.28 -9.30 -8.15
C GLN A 81 -1.76 -9.14 -8.22
N LEU A 82 -1.02 -10.19 -7.88
CA LEU A 82 0.43 -10.23 -8.07
C LEU A 82 0.74 -10.32 -9.58
N ALA A 83 1.56 -9.40 -10.07
CA ALA A 83 2.04 -9.37 -11.45
C ALA A 83 3.51 -9.81 -11.56
N GLU A 84 4.34 -9.50 -10.56
CA GLU A 84 5.74 -9.92 -10.51
C GLU A 84 6.20 -10.08 -9.05
N SER A 85 7.09 -11.06 -8.80
CA SER A 85 7.80 -11.22 -7.52
C SER A 85 9.26 -11.55 -7.80
N GLN A 86 10.17 -10.85 -7.13
CA GLN A 86 11.62 -11.06 -7.23
C GLN A 86 12.25 -10.88 -5.84
N ALA A 87 12.90 -11.93 -5.33
CA ALA A 87 13.84 -11.79 -4.22
C ALA A 87 15.21 -11.35 -4.73
N PHE A 88 15.92 -10.54 -3.95
CA PHE A 88 17.32 -10.20 -4.17
C PHE A 88 18.20 -10.87 -3.09
N ASP A 89 19.47 -11.10 -3.42
CA ASP A 89 20.46 -11.71 -2.49
C ASP A 89 20.69 -10.89 -1.21
N THR A 90 20.27 -9.62 -1.20
CA THR A 90 20.25 -8.75 -0.02
C THR A 90 19.11 -9.05 0.97
N GLY A 91 18.24 -10.02 0.67
CA GLY A 91 17.04 -10.34 1.45
C GLY A 91 15.86 -9.38 1.22
N VAL A 92 16.00 -8.38 0.33
CA VAL A 92 14.91 -7.51 -0.09
C VAL A 92 14.04 -8.24 -1.11
N VAL A 93 12.71 -8.09 -1.02
CA VAL A 93 11.76 -8.64 -2.00
C VAL A 93 11.04 -7.53 -2.73
N LYS A 94 11.12 -7.52 -4.06
CA LYS A 94 10.31 -6.69 -4.96
C LYS A 94 9.02 -7.43 -5.29
N LEU A 95 7.88 -6.77 -5.06
CA LEU A 95 6.56 -7.24 -5.45
C LEU A 95 5.91 -6.18 -6.33
N ILE A 96 5.44 -6.57 -7.51
CA ILE A 96 4.63 -5.73 -8.38
C ILE A 96 3.19 -6.25 -8.31
N TYR A 97 2.28 -5.41 -7.85
CA TYR A 97 0.85 -5.69 -7.80
C TYR A 97 0.06 -4.74 -8.69
N ARG A 98 -1.08 -5.20 -9.20
CA ARG A 98 -2.10 -4.34 -9.85
C ARG A 98 -3.42 -4.49 -9.10
N PRO A 99 -4.29 -3.45 -9.03
CA PRO A 99 -5.66 -3.62 -8.56
C PRO A 99 -6.34 -4.76 -9.31
N ALA A 100 -7.08 -5.62 -8.58
CA ALA A 100 -7.65 -6.83 -9.15
C ALA A 100 -8.63 -6.54 -10.29
N ASP A 101 -9.31 -5.39 -10.28
CA ASP A 101 -10.19 -4.87 -11.34
C ASP A 101 -9.43 -4.40 -12.60
N LYS A 102 -8.13 -4.10 -12.48
CA LYS A 102 -7.25 -3.66 -13.57
C LYS A 102 -6.29 -4.76 -14.05
N SER A 103 -6.37 -5.96 -13.49
CA SER A 103 -5.59 -7.11 -13.93
C SER A 103 -6.17 -7.70 -15.23
N PRO A 104 -5.37 -8.12 -16.22
CA PRO A 104 -5.89 -8.93 -17.33
C PRO A 104 -6.51 -10.26 -16.85
N ASP A 105 -6.08 -10.79 -15.70
CA ASP A 105 -6.65 -11.99 -15.07
C ASP A 105 -7.88 -11.73 -14.19
N ALA A 106 -8.37 -10.48 -14.09
CA ALA A 106 -9.52 -10.08 -13.27
C ALA A 106 -10.75 -10.98 -13.46
N ALA A 107 -10.98 -11.42 -14.70
CA ALA A 107 -12.11 -12.27 -15.07
C ALA A 107 -12.09 -13.66 -14.40
N ARG A 108 -10.92 -14.14 -13.96
CA ARG A 108 -10.76 -15.44 -13.26
C ARG A 108 -10.78 -15.32 -11.74
N ALA A 109 -10.37 -14.18 -11.20
CA ALA A 109 -10.15 -13.99 -9.77
C ALA A 109 -11.21 -13.08 -9.13
N ARG A 110 -12.46 -13.56 -8.99
CA ARG A 110 -13.42 -12.92 -8.05
C ARG A 110 -12.94 -13.17 -6.62
N PRO A 111 -12.57 -12.14 -5.84
CA PRO A 111 -12.11 -12.33 -4.48
C PRO A 111 -13.31 -12.60 -3.56
N THR A 112 -13.33 -13.79 -2.95
CA THR A 112 -14.25 -14.09 -1.85
C THR A 112 -13.91 -13.18 -0.67
N PRO A 113 -14.86 -12.41 -0.11
CA PRO A 113 -14.57 -11.56 1.04
C PRO A 113 -14.11 -12.43 2.22
N PRO A 114 -13.14 -11.97 3.04
CA PRO A 114 -12.65 -12.73 4.17
C PRO A 114 -13.80 -13.06 5.11
N LYS A 115 -14.02 -14.37 5.31
CA LYS A 115 -15.08 -14.89 6.18
C LYS A 115 -14.83 -14.34 7.59
N ARG A 116 -15.65 -13.38 8.04
CA ARG A 116 -15.58 -12.87 9.42
C ARG A 116 -15.64 -14.07 10.36
N ALA A 117 -14.56 -14.30 11.11
CA ALA A 117 -14.55 -15.31 12.15
C ALA A 117 -15.66 -14.96 13.14
N ARG A 118 -16.70 -15.79 13.17
CA ARG A 118 -17.75 -15.69 14.19
C ARG A 118 -17.09 -16.09 15.50
N GLY A 119 -17.19 -15.26 16.54
CA GLY A 119 -16.38 -15.40 17.74
C GLY A 119 -16.61 -16.74 18.45
N GLU A 120 -15.63 -17.63 18.37
CA GLU A 120 -15.45 -18.75 19.29
C GLU A 120 -14.34 -18.36 20.26
N THR A 121 -14.73 -17.96 21.47
CA THR A 121 -13.80 -17.65 22.56
C THR A 121 -13.25 -18.96 23.13
N PRO A 122 -11.93 -19.25 23.01
CA PRO A 122 -11.37 -20.45 23.63
C PRO A 122 -11.37 -20.28 25.15
N ARG A 123 -12.22 -21.03 25.85
CA ARG A 123 -12.18 -21.12 27.31
C ARG A 123 -11.04 -22.05 27.73
N HIS A 124 -9.83 -21.51 27.82
CA HIS A 124 -8.78 -22.04 28.67
C HIS A 124 -8.31 -20.92 29.61
N ALA A 125 -8.74 -20.99 30.86
CA ALA A 125 -8.16 -20.20 31.92
C ALA A 125 -6.76 -20.77 32.22
N VAL A 126 -5.74 -19.93 32.13
CA VAL A 126 -4.38 -20.28 32.58
C VAL A 126 -4.37 -20.23 34.10
N ASP A 127 -3.87 -21.26 34.77
CA ASP A 127 -3.79 -21.28 36.24
C ASP A 127 -2.67 -20.32 36.71
N PRO A 128 -2.93 -19.38 37.63
CA PRO A 128 -1.89 -18.51 38.20
C PRO A 128 -0.70 -19.24 38.85
N ARG A 129 -0.79 -20.56 39.07
CA ARG A 129 0.28 -21.40 39.65
C ARG A 129 1.37 -21.80 38.64
N ASP A 130 1.12 -21.72 37.34
CA ASP A 130 2.08 -22.15 36.30
C ASP A 130 3.31 -21.21 36.17
N TYR A 131 3.36 -20.11 36.91
CA TYR A 131 4.45 -19.12 36.90
C TYR A 131 5.50 -19.29 38.01
N ALA A 132 5.43 -20.36 38.80
CA ALA A 132 6.22 -20.51 40.03
C ALA A 132 7.39 -21.51 39.97
N ASP A 133 8.07 -21.70 38.83
CA ASP A 133 9.43 -22.29 38.83
C ASP A 133 10.30 -21.92 37.60
N VAL A 134 10.90 -20.72 37.62
CA VAL A 134 12.20 -20.50 36.94
C VAL A 134 13.03 -19.49 37.73
N GLY A 135 13.73 -20.00 38.74
CA GLY A 135 14.60 -19.20 39.61
C GLY A 135 15.91 -19.89 39.97
N ARG A 136 16.89 -19.85 39.07
CA ARG A 136 18.32 -19.77 39.42
C ARG A 136 19.20 -19.37 38.23
#